data_AF-A0A182SC19-F1
#
_entry.id   AF-A0A182SC19-F1
#
_cell.length_a   1.000
_cell.length_b   1.000
_cell.length_c   1.000
_cell.angle_alpha   90.00
_cell.angle_beta   90.00
_cell.angle_gamma   90.00
#
_symmetry.space_group_name_H-M   'P 1'
#
loop_
_entity.id
_entity.type
_entity.pdbx_description
1 polymer ?
#
loop_
_entity_poly.entity_id
_entity_poly.type
_entity_poly.pdbx_seq_one_letter_code
_entity_poly.pdbx_strand_id
1 'polypeptide(L)'
;MSELEKREMHFATILDRGEALLVQSHPASKCIEGHLQALQSQWSWLLQLTLCLEVHLKHATDYHSFFDEVREAENWLTKRDEILNSKYSQSEFTLDQGESLLRGMQDIREELNAFGETIAQLQHQATAIVPLKQRKQPVNRQCTVQSICSYKQGNISLDKNESCTLLDTSGRVKWRVKTSKGVEGSVHGVCLLLPPPDQEAIEAAERLKRLFDRSVALWQKKQLRLRQNMIFATIKVVKGWDFEQFLAMGAEQRTAIRRALNDDADKLLAEGDPADPQLRRLRREMDEVNRLFDEFEKRARAEEESKQASRIFTEQCISLKTRLEEMARELDHIILSPMPRDLDSLEHTVQILEDYKRRLGGLEPDLKHLQETFRTITLKTPALKKSLDNLMDLWKELNTQAGLHGDRLKLLEGALAGLEDNEQVISDLESKLSRQLELPSTQEGLYEVYKRLTAIQETISSQQPEMDKMNDSADQLGRMGVPTKVLGDLKRLHSNVERLNSRWNNICGQLAERMRSVETAIGLMKNLQTSIVVEETWVEKQTEKLQALPTATSARELDLCIATTTYRIDEW
;
A
#
# COMPACT_ATOMS: atom_id res chain seq x y z
N MET A 1 69.24 -62.66 -4.67
CA MET A 1 68.45 -63.70 -3.99
C MET A 1 68.50 -65.03 -4.73
N SER A 2 68.07 -65.13 -6.00
CA SER A 2 68.04 -66.41 -6.75
C SER A 2 69.37 -67.21 -6.80
N GLU A 3 70.52 -66.54 -6.91
CA GLU A 3 71.82 -67.24 -6.89
C GLU A 3 72.17 -67.79 -5.50
N LEU A 4 71.75 -67.11 -4.43
CA LEU A 4 71.99 -67.53 -3.05
C LEU A 4 71.18 -68.79 -2.72
N GLU A 5 69.91 -68.84 -3.11
CA GLU A 5 69.02 -69.99 -2.96
C GLU A 5 69.58 -71.25 -3.66
N LYS A 6 70.13 -71.09 -4.86
CA LYS A 6 70.79 -72.20 -5.58
C LYS A 6 72.03 -72.71 -4.84
N ARG A 7 72.79 -71.81 -4.21
CA ARG A 7 73.99 -72.15 -3.44
C ARG A 7 73.66 -72.78 -2.09
N GLU A 8 72.53 -72.44 -1.49
CA GLU A 8 72.04 -73.02 -0.24
C GLU A 8 71.84 -74.53 -0.35
N MET A 9 71.22 -75.01 -1.43
CA MET A 9 71.04 -76.44 -1.68
C MET A 9 72.39 -77.19 -1.77
N HIS A 10 73.37 -76.58 -2.45
CA HIS A 10 74.70 -77.16 -2.58
C HIS A 10 75.45 -77.18 -1.25
N PHE A 11 75.33 -76.10 -0.48
CA PHE A 11 75.90 -75.99 0.87
C PHE A 11 75.30 -77.05 1.82
N ALA A 12 73.98 -77.23 1.83
CA ALA A 12 73.30 -78.27 2.63
C ALA A 12 73.81 -79.67 2.28
N THR A 13 73.95 -79.97 0.99
CA THR A 13 74.50 -81.26 0.52
C THR A 13 75.93 -81.50 1.01
N ILE A 14 76.78 -80.46 1.05
CA ILE A 14 78.16 -80.56 1.55
C ILE A 14 78.18 -80.79 3.06
N LEU A 15 77.29 -80.12 3.81
CA LEU A 15 77.14 -80.33 5.25
C LEU A 15 76.72 -81.75 5.57
N ASP A 16 75.65 -82.25 4.94
CA ASP A 16 75.14 -83.62 5.17
C ASP A 16 76.23 -84.68 4.93
N ARG A 17 77.01 -84.51 3.85
CA ARG A 17 78.14 -85.41 3.55
C ARG A 17 79.26 -85.29 4.58
N GLY A 18 79.56 -84.08 5.02
CA GLY A 18 80.56 -83.81 6.05
C GLY A 18 80.18 -84.43 7.40
N GLU A 19 78.93 -84.26 7.82
CA GLU A 19 78.38 -84.83 9.06
C GLU A 19 78.35 -86.36 9.00
N ALA A 20 77.99 -86.95 7.86
CA ALA A 20 78.05 -88.40 7.67
C ALA A 20 79.47 -88.98 7.87
N LEU A 21 80.51 -88.27 7.38
CA LEU A 21 81.92 -88.66 7.59
C LEU A 21 82.35 -88.53 9.05
N LEU A 22 81.80 -87.57 9.80
CA LEU A 22 82.03 -87.44 11.24
C LEU A 22 81.40 -88.61 12.01
N VAL A 23 80.15 -88.97 11.69
CA VAL A 23 79.45 -90.13 12.28
C VAL A 23 80.19 -91.44 12.02
N GLN A 24 80.79 -91.59 10.85
CA GLN A 24 81.62 -92.74 10.48
C GLN A 24 83.01 -92.76 11.14
N SER A 25 83.34 -91.79 12.00
CA SER A 25 84.64 -91.67 12.69
C SER A 25 85.85 -91.65 11.74
N HIS A 26 85.75 -90.87 10.66
CA HIS A 26 86.80 -90.72 9.65
C HIS A 26 88.16 -90.30 10.28
N PRO A 27 89.33 -90.78 9.79
CA PRO A 27 90.64 -90.47 10.39
C PRO A 27 90.97 -88.97 10.48
N ALA A 28 90.38 -88.16 9.60
CA ALA A 28 90.52 -86.71 9.56
C ALA A 28 89.36 -85.93 10.21
N SER A 29 88.55 -86.56 11.07
CA SER A 29 87.33 -85.94 11.64
C SER A 29 87.56 -84.54 12.23
N LYS A 30 88.64 -84.31 12.98
CA LYS A 30 88.94 -82.96 13.54
C LYS A 30 89.12 -81.88 12.46
N CYS A 31 89.74 -82.23 11.33
CA CYS A 31 89.95 -81.32 10.21
C CYS A 31 88.63 -81.05 9.47
N ILE A 32 87.86 -82.11 9.21
CA ILE A 32 86.54 -82.03 8.58
C ILE A 32 85.60 -81.17 9.43
N GLU A 33 85.53 -81.42 10.74
CA GLU A 33 84.72 -80.66 11.68
C GLU A 33 85.11 -79.17 11.68
N GLY A 34 86.41 -78.85 11.75
CA GLY A 34 86.88 -77.46 11.69
C GLY A 34 86.50 -76.75 10.38
N HIS A 35 86.59 -77.44 9.24
CA HIS A 35 86.17 -76.89 7.95
C HIS A 35 84.65 -76.74 7.82
N LEU A 36 83.86 -77.68 8.34
CA LEU A 36 82.40 -77.57 8.36
C LEU A 36 81.95 -76.41 9.25
N GLN A 37 82.53 -76.25 10.44
CA GLN A 37 82.26 -75.12 11.33
C GLN A 37 82.64 -73.78 10.68
N ALA A 38 83.78 -73.70 9.99
CA ALA A 38 84.18 -72.52 9.25
C ALA A 38 83.19 -72.21 8.10
N LEU A 39 82.76 -73.23 7.35
CA LEU A 39 81.81 -73.11 6.25
C LEU A 39 80.44 -72.64 6.77
N GLN A 40 79.93 -73.24 7.85
CA GLN A 40 78.70 -72.81 8.54
C GLN A 40 78.78 -71.36 9.04
N SER A 41 79.94 -70.96 9.59
CA SER A 41 80.17 -69.60 10.06
C SER A 41 80.17 -68.58 8.91
N GLN A 42 80.85 -68.89 7.79
CA GLN A 42 80.86 -68.02 6.60
C GLN A 42 79.49 -67.93 5.94
N TRP A 43 78.73 -69.03 5.90
CA TRP A 43 77.37 -69.04 5.38
C TRP A 43 76.42 -68.20 6.24
N SER A 44 76.45 -68.38 7.56
CA SER A 44 75.70 -67.54 8.50
C SER A 44 76.05 -66.06 8.34
N TRP A 45 77.33 -65.73 8.17
CA TRP A 45 77.78 -64.36 7.91
C TRP A 45 77.24 -63.81 6.58
N LEU A 46 77.26 -64.59 5.51
CA LEU A 46 76.69 -64.21 4.21
C LEU A 46 75.18 -63.92 4.30
N LEU A 47 74.43 -64.72 5.08
CA LEU A 47 73.02 -64.46 5.35
C LEU A 47 72.81 -63.15 6.12
N GLN A 48 73.63 -62.86 7.14
CA GLN A 48 73.58 -61.58 7.85
C GLN A 48 73.86 -60.39 6.91
N LEU A 49 74.83 -60.50 6.02
CA LEU A 49 75.13 -59.47 5.02
C LEU A 49 73.98 -59.27 4.02
N THR A 50 73.32 -60.36 3.61
CA THR A 50 72.17 -60.30 2.70
C THR A 50 70.99 -59.59 3.36
N LEU A 51 70.71 -59.89 4.65
CA LEU A 51 69.72 -59.15 5.45
C LEU A 51 70.06 -57.65 5.51
N CYS A 52 71.34 -57.31 5.75
CA CYS A 52 71.77 -55.91 5.75
C CYS A 52 71.53 -55.23 4.41
N LEU A 53 71.83 -55.90 3.30
CA LEU A 53 71.60 -55.38 1.96
C LEU A 53 70.11 -55.10 1.71
N GLU A 54 69.24 -56.04 2.07
CA GLU A 54 67.78 -55.89 1.93
C GLU A 54 67.26 -54.68 2.70
N VAL A 55 67.69 -54.52 3.96
CA VAL A 55 67.33 -53.36 4.80
C VAL A 55 67.82 -52.05 4.18
N HIS A 56 69.07 -51.98 3.72
CA HIS A 56 69.59 -50.77 3.07
C HIS A 56 68.86 -50.45 1.76
N LEU A 57 68.52 -51.45 0.94
CA LEU A 57 67.76 -51.25 -0.29
C LEU A 57 66.35 -50.74 0.00
N LYS A 58 65.65 -51.33 0.97
CA LYS A 58 64.33 -50.85 1.39
C LYS A 58 64.37 -49.38 1.81
N HIS A 59 65.31 -49.03 2.69
CA HIS A 59 65.46 -47.64 3.13
C HIS A 59 65.87 -46.68 2.00
N ALA A 60 66.65 -47.15 1.02
CA ALA A 60 66.95 -46.36 -0.19
C ALA A 60 65.71 -46.11 -1.04
N THR A 61 64.85 -47.12 -1.22
CA THR A 61 63.57 -46.96 -1.90
C THR A 61 62.66 -45.99 -1.15
N ASP A 62 62.50 -46.15 0.17
CA ASP A 62 61.66 -45.28 1.01
C ASP A 62 62.14 -43.82 0.93
N TYR A 63 63.46 -43.58 0.99
CA TYR A 63 64.06 -42.26 0.87
C TYR A 63 63.72 -41.62 -0.49
N HIS A 64 63.96 -42.32 -1.60
CA HIS A 64 63.71 -41.76 -2.93
C HIS A 64 62.21 -41.54 -3.19
N SER A 65 61.35 -42.49 -2.81
CA SER A 65 59.89 -42.36 -2.92
C SER A 65 59.40 -41.11 -2.19
N PHE A 66 59.84 -40.92 -0.95
CA PHE A 66 59.45 -39.75 -0.14
C PHE A 66 59.80 -38.43 -0.83
N PHE A 67 61.03 -38.27 -1.32
CA PHE A 67 61.43 -37.01 -1.98
C PHE A 67 60.74 -36.79 -3.32
N ASP A 68 60.42 -37.86 -4.06
CA ASP A 68 59.63 -37.76 -5.29
C ASP A 68 58.17 -37.35 -4.98
N GLU A 69 57.54 -37.95 -3.96
CA GLU A 69 56.19 -37.59 -3.50
C GLU A 69 56.11 -36.14 -3.00
N VAL A 70 57.12 -35.66 -2.25
CA VAL A 70 57.21 -34.25 -1.85
C VAL A 70 57.27 -33.33 -3.06
N ARG A 71 58.09 -33.66 -4.07
CA ARG A 71 58.19 -32.84 -5.30
C ARG A 71 56.88 -32.81 -6.08
N GLU A 72 56.20 -33.95 -6.17
CA GLU A 72 54.87 -34.02 -6.79
C GLU A 72 53.84 -33.18 -6.03
N ALA A 73 53.89 -33.19 -4.70
CA ALA A 73 53.02 -32.38 -3.86
C ALA A 73 53.30 -30.87 -4.00
N GLU A 74 54.56 -30.45 -4.09
CA GLU A 74 54.94 -29.05 -4.35
C GLU A 74 54.42 -28.57 -5.72
N ASN A 75 54.59 -29.39 -6.75
CA ASN A 75 54.06 -29.10 -8.09
C ASN A 75 52.53 -29.04 -8.11
N TRP A 76 51.88 -29.93 -7.36
CA TRP A 76 50.43 -29.96 -7.20
C TRP A 76 49.95 -28.62 -6.63
N LEU A 77 50.55 -28.13 -5.55
CA LEU A 77 50.21 -26.85 -4.91
C LEU A 77 50.45 -25.67 -5.83
N THR A 78 51.59 -25.65 -6.52
CA THR A 78 51.95 -24.57 -7.44
C THR A 78 50.89 -24.37 -8.52
N LYS A 79 50.37 -25.47 -9.10
CA LYS A 79 49.27 -25.41 -10.09
C LYS A 79 47.97 -24.84 -9.51
N ARG A 80 47.64 -25.10 -8.24
CA ARG A 80 46.42 -24.50 -7.59
C ARG A 80 46.61 -23.02 -7.39
N ASP A 81 47.78 -22.62 -6.91
CA ASP A 81 48.10 -21.22 -6.72
C ASP A 81 48.05 -20.44 -8.04
N GLU A 82 48.49 -21.04 -9.15
CA GLU A 82 48.36 -20.48 -10.49
C GLU A 82 46.89 -20.32 -10.92
N ILE A 83 46.04 -21.32 -10.69
CA ILE A 83 44.61 -21.25 -10.98
C ILE A 83 43.94 -20.15 -10.13
N LEU A 84 44.24 -20.09 -8.83
CA LEU A 84 43.74 -19.06 -7.90
C LEU A 84 44.19 -17.64 -8.28
N ASN A 85 45.39 -17.50 -8.82
CA ASN A 85 45.94 -16.20 -9.24
C ASN A 85 45.56 -15.80 -10.66
N SER A 86 45.11 -16.73 -11.51
CA SER A 86 44.65 -16.43 -12.86
C SER A 86 43.12 -16.29 -12.91
N LYS A 87 42.40 -17.42 -12.92
CA LYS A 87 40.94 -17.49 -13.13
C LYS A 87 40.15 -16.70 -12.09
N TYR A 88 40.59 -16.72 -10.83
CA TYR A 88 39.88 -16.11 -9.70
C TYR A 88 40.39 -14.72 -9.30
N SER A 89 41.22 -14.09 -10.16
CA SER A 89 41.65 -12.69 -9.98
C SER A 89 40.78 -11.69 -10.73
N GLN A 90 39.78 -12.15 -11.49
CA GLN A 90 38.90 -11.29 -12.27
C GLN A 90 37.98 -10.48 -11.34
N SER A 91 37.88 -9.18 -11.60
CA SER A 91 37.06 -8.25 -10.82
C SER A 91 35.67 -8.01 -11.42
N GLU A 92 35.49 -8.27 -12.71
CA GLU A 92 34.22 -8.09 -13.41
C GLU A 92 33.83 -9.37 -14.13
N PHE A 93 32.59 -9.80 -13.94
CA PHE A 93 31.96 -10.96 -14.56
C PHE A 93 30.45 -10.80 -14.53
N THR A 94 29.74 -11.55 -15.38
CA THR A 94 28.27 -11.63 -15.31
C THR A 94 27.83 -12.52 -14.14
N LEU A 95 26.58 -12.43 -13.70
CA LEU A 95 26.08 -13.25 -12.59
C LEU A 95 26.26 -14.76 -12.86
N ASP A 96 25.91 -15.23 -14.05
CA ASP A 96 26.08 -16.65 -14.43
C ASP A 96 27.54 -17.11 -14.38
N GLN A 97 28.46 -16.25 -14.84
CA GLN A 97 29.90 -16.52 -14.78
C GLN A 97 30.37 -16.56 -13.32
N GLY A 98 29.90 -15.64 -12.50
CA GLY A 98 30.21 -15.59 -11.08
C GLY A 98 29.74 -16.82 -10.32
N GLU A 99 28.54 -17.35 -10.63
CA GLU A 99 28.02 -18.57 -9.98
C GLU A 99 28.88 -19.78 -10.32
N SER A 100 29.28 -19.89 -11.60
CA SER A 100 30.23 -20.91 -12.05
C SER A 100 31.59 -20.78 -11.34
N LEU A 101 32.09 -19.56 -11.15
CA LEU A 101 33.32 -19.31 -10.38
C LEU A 101 33.15 -19.69 -8.90
N LEU A 102 32.02 -19.38 -8.26
CA LEU A 102 31.78 -19.73 -6.86
C LEU A 102 31.74 -21.25 -6.67
N ARG A 103 31.10 -21.99 -7.59
CA ARG A 103 31.11 -23.46 -7.59
C ARG A 103 32.53 -24.01 -7.75
N GLY A 104 33.29 -23.50 -8.73
CA GLY A 104 34.70 -23.91 -8.90
C GLY A 104 35.59 -23.57 -7.70
N MET A 105 35.28 -22.51 -6.95
CA MET A 105 36.03 -22.19 -5.72
C MET A 105 35.71 -23.18 -4.59
N GLN A 106 34.48 -23.70 -4.54
CA GLN A 106 34.08 -24.75 -3.61
C GLN A 106 34.77 -26.08 -3.95
N ASP A 107 34.90 -26.41 -5.25
CA ASP A 107 35.63 -27.61 -5.68
C ASP A 107 37.12 -27.54 -5.22
N ILE A 108 37.78 -26.39 -5.40
CA ILE A 108 39.18 -26.19 -4.93
C ILE A 108 39.28 -26.33 -3.41
N ARG A 109 38.27 -25.90 -2.66
CA ARG A 109 38.24 -26.07 -1.19
C ARG A 109 38.26 -27.54 -0.81
N GLU A 110 37.44 -28.34 -1.48
CA GLU A 110 37.35 -29.78 -1.25
C GLU A 110 38.64 -30.49 -1.63
N GLU A 111 39.25 -30.12 -2.77
CA GLU A 111 40.59 -30.60 -3.15
C GLU A 111 41.66 -30.26 -2.11
N LEU A 112 41.72 -29.01 -1.64
CA LEU A 112 42.69 -28.58 -0.62
C LEU A 112 42.48 -29.30 0.72
N ASN A 113 41.22 -29.50 1.12
CA ASN A 113 40.90 -30.24 2.35
C ASN A 113 41.37 -31.70 2.26
N ALA A 114 41.06 -32.39 1.15
CA ALA A 114 41.50 -33.76 0.92
C ALA A 114 43.04 -33.85 0.87
N PHE A 115 43.70 -32.88 0.22
CA PHE A 115 45.15 -32.85 0.13
C PHE A 115 45.85 -32.61 1.48
N GLY A 116 45.14 -32.01 2.45
CA GLY A 116 45.63 -31.87 3.82
C GLY A 116 46.00 -33.22 4.47
N GLU A 117 45.30 -34.30 4.12
CA GLU A 117 45.62 -35.65 4.60
C GLU A 117 46.95 -36.16 4.02
N THR A 118 47.19 -35.93 2.72
CA THR A 118 48.45 -36.26 2.06
C THR A 118 49.63 -35.53 2.70
N ILE A 119 49.45 -34.25 3.06
CA ILE A 119 50.48 -33.48 3.77
C ILE A 119 50.79 -34.11 5.13
N ALA A 120 49.77 -34.48 5.90
CA ALA A 120 49.94 -35.11 7.20
C ALA A 120 50.64 -36.48 7.08
N GLN A 121 50.31 -37.26 6.05
CA GLN A 121 50.97 -38.53 5.75
C GLN A 121 52.46 -38.34 5.44
N LEU A 122 52.80 -37.37 4.58
CA LEU A 122 54.20 -37.06 4.24
C LEU A 122 54.98 -36.55 5.46
N GLN A 123 54.35 -35.74 6.32
CA GLN A 123 54.97 -35.32 7.59
C GLN A 123 55.28 -36.52 8.51
N HIS A 124 54.37 -37.50 8.59
CA HIS A 124 54.60 -38.70 9.36
C HIS A 124 55.71 -39.57 8.73
N GLN A 125 55.67 -39.80 7.41
CA GLN A 125 56.68 -40.57 6.69
C GLN A 125 58.09 -39.99 6.86
N ALA A 126 58.24 -38.66 6.85
CA ALA A 126 59.52 -37.98 7.07
C ALA A 126 60.22 -38.40 8.38
N THR A 127 59.46 -38.72 9.44
CA THR A 127 60.00 -39.17 10.73
C THR A 127 60.63 -40.56 10.69
N ALA A 128 60.29 -41.36 9.67
CA ALA A 128 60.80 -42.72 9.48
C ALA A 128 61.94 -42.81 8.45
N ILE A 129 62.24 -41.72 7.73
CA ILE A 129 63.30 -41.69 6.72
C ILE A 129 64.67 -41.71 7.38
N VAL A 130 65.57 -42.57 6.89
CA VAL A 130 66.94 -42.69 7.40
C VAL A 130 67.90 -41.78 6.64
N PRO A 131 68.95 -41.24 7.30
CA PRO A 131 69.84 -40.25 6.70
C PRO A 131 70.90 -40.88 5.77
N LEU A 132 70.50 -41.23 4.56
CA LEU A 132 71.38 -41.90 3.57
C LEU A 132 72.55 -41.03 3.08
N LYS A 133 72.37 -39.71 3.02
CA LYS A 133 73.44 -38.78 2.64
C LYS A 133 74.53 -38.71 3.71
N GLN A 134 74.15 -38.70 4.99
CA GLN A 134 75.11 -38.67 6.12
C GLN A 134 75.98 -39.93 6.15
N ARG A 135 75.44 -41.08 5.76
CA ARG A 135 76.19 -42.35 5.62
C ARG A 135 77.38 -42.26 4.65
N LYS A 136 77.32 -41.38 3.65
CA LYS A 136 78.40 -41.17 2.66
C LYS A 136 79.41 -40.10 3.09
N GLN A 137 79.15 -39.38 4.18
CA GLN A 137 79.99 -38.29 4.66
C GLN A 137 80.89 -38.74 5.82
N PRO A 138 82.06 -38.10 6.00
CA PRO A 138 82.89 -38.34 7.17
C PRO A 138 82.15 -37.93 8.44
N VAL A 139 82.27 -38.75 9.49
CA VAL A 139 81.67 -38.47 10.79
C VAL A 139 82.48 -37.40 11.50
N ASN A 140 81.91 -36.19 11.59
CA ASN A 140 82.53 -35.06 12.27
C ASN A 140 82.10 -34.92 13.74
N ARG A 141 81.02 -35.61 14.15
CA ARG A 141 80.49 -35.65 15.51
C ARG A 141 80.03 -37.07 15.82
N GLN A 142 80.32 -37.56 17.02
CA GLN A 142 79.85 -38.88 17.46
C GLN A 142 78.32 -38.94 17.39
N CYS A 143 77.78 -40.00 16.78
CA CYS A 143 76.34 -40.18 16.62
C CYS A 143 75.93 -41.62 16.95
N THR A 144 74.65 -41.82 17.21
CA THR A 144 74.11 -43.15 17.49
C THR A 144 73.86 -43.90 16.19
N VAL A 145 74.28 -45.16 16.12
CA VAL A 145 73.98 -46.11 15.04
C VAL A 145 73.37 -47.37 15.63
N GLN A 146 72.59 -48.09 14.83
CA GLN A 146 71.92 -49.32 15.22
C GLN A 146 72.44 -50.50 14.40
N SER A 147 72.66 -51.64 15.06
CA SER A 147 73.04 -52.87 14.35
C SER A 147 71.84 -53.47 13.62
N ILE A 148 72.00 -53.77 12.33
CA ILE A 148 70.97 -54.41 11.49
C ILE A 148 70.90 -55.92 11.75
N CYS A 149 72.05 -56.51 12.10
CA CYS A 149 72.27 -57.95 12.19
C CYS A 149 73.09 -58.29 13.45
N SER A 150 73.16 -59.57 13.83
CA SER A 150 74.07 -59.98 14.89
C SER A 150 75.51 -59.98 14.35
N TYR A 151 76.45 -59.37 15.09
CA TYR A 151 77.85 -59.24 14.68
C TYR A 151 78.77 -59.70 15.79
N LYS A 152 79.65 -60.66 15.51
CA LYS A 152 80.68 -61.15 16.46
C LYS A 152 82.03 -61.23 15.76
N GLN A 153 82.94 -60.34 16.12
CA GLN A 153 84.34 -60.40 15.64
C GLN A 153 85.29 -59.87 16.73
N GLY A 154 86.23 -60.72 17.16
CA GLY A 154 87.18 -60.38 18.22
C GLY A 154 86.48 -60.14 19.56
N ASN A 155 86.76 -59.00 20.19
CA ASN A 155 86.17 -58.55 21.46
C ASN A 155 84.81 -57.85 21.30
N ILE A 156 84.30 -57.71 20.08
CA ILE A 156 83.04 -57.02 19.79
C ILE A 156 81.95 -58.06 19.52
N SER A 157 80.85 -57.94 20.27
CA SER A 157 79.59 -58.65 20.04
C SER A 157 78.47 -57.62 20.06
N LEU A 158 77.74 -57.50 18.95
CA LEU A 158 76.54 -56.68 18.81
C LEU A 158 75.34 -57.58 18.52
N ASP A 159 74.26 -57.36 19.26
CA ASP A 159 72.98 -58.00 18.97
C ASP A 159 72.19 -57.21 17.91
N LYS A 160 71.26 -57.88 17.24
CA LYS A 160 70.37 -57.23 16.28
C LYS A 160 69.58 -56.13 16.98
N ASN A 161 69.51 -54.95 16.36
CA ASN A 161 68.90 -53.72 16.88
C ASN A 161 69.60 -53.08 18.08
N GLU A 162 70.80 -53.54 18.46
CA GLU A 162 71.57 -52.87 19.51
C GLU A 162 72.07 -51.50 19.03
N SER A 163 71.88 -50.46 19.86
CA SER A 163 72.41 -49.13 19.62
C SER A 163 73.86 -49.01 20.10
N CYS A 164 74.71 -48.41 19.28
CA CYS A 164 76.10 -48.12 19.60
C CYS A 164 76.51 -46.72 19.11
N THR A 165 77.59 -46.18 19.68
CA THR A 165 78.09 -44.85 19.30
C THR A 165 79.10 -44.99 18.18
N LEU A 166 78.85 -44.33 17.05
CA LEU A 166 79.78 -44.23 15.92
C LEU A 166 80.88 -43.21 16.24
N LEU A 167 82.13 -43.65 16.18
CA LEU A 167 83.31 -42.85 16.50
C LEU A 167 84.02 -42.34 15.24
N ASP A 168 84.17 -43.21 14.22
CA ASP A 168 84.94 -42.88 13.02
C ASP A 168 84.52 -43.75 11.82
N THR A 169 84.41 -43.12 10.64
CA THR A 169 84.07 -43.76 9.35
C THR A 169 85.20 -43.72 8.31
N SER A 170 86.39 -43.24 8.69
CA SER A 170 87.58 -43.13 7.83
C SER A 170 87.96 -44.43 7.11
N GLY A 171 87.72 -45.58 7.75
CA GLY A 171 88.00 -46.91 7.23
C GLY A 171 87.12 -47.39 6.06
N ARG A 172 86.14 -46.56 5.61
CA ARG A 172 85.15 -46.79 4.52
C ARG A 172 84.30 -48.06 4.64
N VAL A 173 84.92 -49.23 4.71
CA VAL A 173 84.29 -50.56 4.85
C VAL A 173 84.06 -50.92 6.31
N LYS A 174 85.04 -50.63 7.18
CA LYS A 174 84.95 -50.86 8.62
C LYS A 174 84.88 -49.53 9.36
N TRP A 175 83.91 -49.41 10.24
CA TRP A 175 83.65 -48.23 11.05
C TRP A 175 83.98 -48.52 12.50
N ARG A 176 84.53 -47.53 13.20
CA ARG A 176 84.87 -47.65 14.62
C ARG A 176 83.64 -47.27 15.43
N VAL A 177 83.19 -48.18 16.29
CA VAL A 177 82.02 -48.00 17.15
C VAL A 177 82.36 -48.30 18.61
N LYS A 178 81.61 -47.69 19.52
CA LYS A 178 81.60 -48.00 20.94
C LYS A 178 80.28 -48.66 21.30
N THR A 179 80.35 -49.91 21.75
CA THR A 179 79.18 -50.70 22.17
C THR A 179 78.51 -50.09 23.41
N SER A 180 77.27 -50.52 23.70
CA SER A 180 76.53 -50.13 24.93
C SER A 180 77.32 -50.43 26.22
N LYS A 181 78.18 -51.45 26.19
CA LYS A 181 79.06 -51.89 27.28
C LYS A 181 80.37 -51.11 27.37
N GLY A 182 80.57 -50.10 26.53
CA GLY A 182 81.76 -49.25 26.51
C GLY A 182 82.97 -49.84 25.76
N VAL A 183 82.84 -51.03 25.15
CA VAL A 183 83.91 -51.65 24.35
C VAL A 183 83.98 -50.99 22.98
N GLU A 184 85.19 -50.57 22.58
CA GLU A 184 85.45 -49.98 21.27
C GLU A 184 86.01 -51.00 20.28
N GLY A 185 85.63 -50.88 19.02
CA GLY A 185 86.35 -51.52 17.93
C GLY A 185 85.66 -51.39 16.57
N SER A 186 86.13 -52.18 15.60
CA SER A 186 85.77 -52.04 14.20
C SER A 186 84.68 -53.03 13.76
N VAL A 187 83.57 -52.49 13.25
CA VAL A 187 82.42 -53.24 12.70
C VAL A 187 82.27 -52.90 11.22
N HIS A 188 81.78 -53.83 10.39
CA HIS A 188 81.52 -53.51 8.99
C HIS A 188 80.38 -52.50 8.88
N GLY A 189 80.60 -51.39 8.18
CA GLY A 189 79.63 -50.31 8.07
C GLY A 189 78.28 -50.78 7.51
N VAL A 190 78.28 -51.79 6.62
CA VAL A 190 77.06 -52.44 6.09
C VAL A 190 76.14 -52.99 7.18
N CYS A 191 76.68 -53.43 8.31
CA CYS A 191 75.89 -53.95 9.43
C CYS A 191 75.29 -52.87 10.32
N LEU A 192 75.63 -51.60 10.08
CA LEU A 192 75.19 -50.46 10.88
C LEU A 192 74.21 -49.60 10.08
N LEU A 193 73.17 -49.14 10.74
CA LEU A 193 72.17 -48.20 10.25
C LEU A 193 72.27 -46.90 11.03
N LEU A 194 72.20 -45.75 10.35
CA LEU A 194 71.93 -44.48 11.03
C LEU A 194 70.42 -44.43 11.29
N PRO A 195 69.97 -44.32 12.54
CA PRO A 195 68.54 -44.32 12.86
C PRO A 195 67.85 -43.09 12.25
N PRO A 196 66.55 -43.18 11.93
CA PRO A 196 65.75 -42.03 11.56
C PRO A 196 65.59 -41.06 12.75
N PRO A 197 65.23 -39.78 12.53
CA PRO A 197 64.87 -39.17 11.25
C PRO A 197 66.05 -38.54 10.49
N ASP A 198 65.90 -38.44 9.17
CA ASP A 198 66.73 -37.59 8.32
C ASP A 198 66.27 -36.12 8.42
N GLN A 199 67.18 -35.24 8.83
CA GLN A 199 66.86 -33.83 9.04
C GLN A 199 66.39 -33.13 7.75
N GLU A 200 66.95 -33.50 6.59
CA GLU A 200 66.55 -32.93 5.30
C GLU A 200 65.12 -33.34 4.92
N ALA A 201 64.73 -34.58 5.23
CA ALA A 201 63.35 -35.06 5.04
C ALA A 201 62.34 -34.32 5.93
N ILE A 202 62.68 -34.10 7.21
CA ILE A 202 61.84 -33.30 8.13
C ILE A 202 61.67 -31.87 7.60
N GLU A 203 62.77 -31.22 7.24
CA GLU A 203 62.73 -29.85 6.71
C GLU A 203 61.95 -29.76 5.39
N ALA A 204 62.01 -30.79 4.53
CA ALA A 204 61.24 -30.87 3.31
C ALA A 204 59.73 -30.97 3.59
N ALA A 205 59.31 -31.83 4.51
CA ALA A 205 57.91 -31.94 4.91
C ALA A 205 57.39 -30.64 5.57
N GLU A 206 58.20 -29.98 6.41
CA GLU A 206 57.85 -28.70 7.01
C GLU A 206 57.76 -27.55 5.98
N ARG A 207 58.62 -27.53 4.96
CA ARG A 207 58.49 -26.57 3.84
C ARG A 207 57.20 -26.82 3.08
N LEU A 208 56.90 -28.07 2.74
CA LEU A 208 55.68 -28.44 2.04
C LEU A 208 54.42 -28.07 2.83
N LYS A 209 54.40 -28.30 4.16
CA LYS A 209 53.31 -27.86 5.04
C LYS A 209 53.11 -26.34 5.01
N ARG A 210 54.20 -25.56 5.09
CA ARG A 210 54.14 -24.10 4.97
C ARG A 210 53.62 -23.61 3.61
N LEU A 211 53.94 -24.32 2.52
CA LEU A 211 53.39 -24.03 1.20
C LEU A 211 51.88 -24.32 1.17
N PHE A 212 51.45 -25.46 1.70
CA PHE A 212 50.03 -25.80 1.80
C PHE A 212 49.23 -24.75 2.59
N ASP A 213 49.71 -24.37 3.77
CA ASP A 213 49.03 -23.36 4.61
C ASP A 213 48.94 -22.00 3.90
N ARG A 214 49.97 -21.65 3.10
CA ARG A 214 49.95 -20.45 2.24
C ARG A 214 48.90 -20.56 1.13
N SER A 215 48.80 -21.70 0.45
CA SER A 215 47.77 -21.93 -0.58
C SER A 215 46.35 -21.87 0.00
N VAL A 216 46.13 -22.43 1.19
CA VAL A 216 44.84 -22.32 1.91
C VAL A 216 44.52 -20.87 2.24
N ALA A 217 45.48 -20.09 2.76
CA ALA A 217 45.28 -18.67 3.04
C ALA A 217 45.02 -17.85 1.76
N LEU A 218 45.70 -18.19 0.66
CA LEU A 218 45.45 -17.58 -0.65
C LEU A 218 44.02 -17.88 -1.13
N TRP A 219 43.57 -19.12 -1.02
CA TRP A 219 42.21 -19.53 -1.34
C TRP A 219 41.18 -18.72 -0.52
N GLN A 220 41.35 -18.64 0.81
CA GLN A 220 40.46 -17.85 1.68
C GLN A 220 40.34 -16.40 1.22
N LYS A 221 41.48 -15.76 0.92
CA LYS A 221 41.52 -14.38 0.42
C LYS A 221 40.84 -14.22 -0.93
N LYS A 222 41.02 -15.16 -1.86
CA LYS A 222 40.40 -15.13 -3.20
C LYS A 222 38.90 -15.38 -3.12
N GLN A 223 38.47 -16.33 -2.28
CA GLN A 223 37.06 -16.65 -2.06
C GLN A 223 36.29 -15.47 -1.48
N LEU A 224 36.87 -14.77 -0.49
CA LEU A 224 36.26 -13.57 0.08
C LEU A 224 36.05 -12.48 -1.00
N ARG A 225 37.08 -12.24 -1.82
CA ARG A 225 37.00 -11.27 -2.94
C ARG A 225 35.98 -11.67 -3.99
N LEU A 226 35.90 -12.95 -4.35
CA LEU A 226 34.93 -13.43 -5.33
C LEU A 226 33.49 -13.24 -4.84
N ARG A 227 33.20 -13.62 -3.58
CA ARG A 227 31.88 -13.37 -2.95
C ARG A 227 31.54 -11.88 -2.93
N GLN A 228 32.51 -11.02 -2.61
CA GLN A 228 32.31 -9.57 -2.60
C GLN A 228 31.97 -9.04 -3.99
N ASN A 229 32.71 -9.46 -5.02
CA ASN A 229 32.44 -9.06 -6.41
C ASN A 229 31.06 -9.57 -6.88
N MET A 230 30.65 -10.76 -6.45
CA MET A 230 29.32 -11.30 -6.74
C MET A 230 28.20 -10.43 -6.16
N ILE A 231 28.35 -10.01 -4.89
CA ILE A 231 27.35 -9.13 -4.26
C ILE A 231 27.30 -7.78 -4.99
N PHE A 232 28.45 -7.20 -5.36
CA PHE A 232 28.46 -5.95 -6.14
C PHE A 232 27.83 -6.11 -7.53
N ALA A 233 28.07 -7.23 -8.22
CA ALA A 233 27.41 -7.52 -9.50
C ALA A 233 25.88 -7.61 -9.33
N THR A 234 25.42 -8.26 -8.26
CA THR A 234 23.99 -8.38 -7.95
C THR A 234 23.38 -7.02 -7.61
N ILE A 235 24.05 -6.23 -6.77
CA ILE A 235 23.67 -4.84 -6.46
C ILE A 235 23.54 -4.01 -7.74
N LYS A 236 24.48 -4.15 -8.68
CA LYS A 236 24.45 -3.42 -9.96
C LYS A 236 23.23 -3.76 -10.79
N VAL A 237 22.82 -5.03 -10.83
CA VAL A 237 21.59 -5.47 -11.51
C VAL A 237 20.36 -4.88 -10.82
N VAL A 238 20.28 -4.97 -9.49
CA VAL A 238 19.16 -4.42 -8.71
C VAL A 238 19.02 -2.91 -8.88
N LYS A 239 20.13 -2.17 -8.86
CA LYS A 239 20.16 -0.72 -9.10
C LYS A 239 19.79 -0.34 -10.54
N GLY A 240 19.89 -1.27 -11.48
CA GLY A 240 19.51 -1.07 -12.87
C GLY A 240 18.02 -1.31 -13.15
N TRP A 241 17.25 -1.78 -12.17
CA TRP A 241 15.83 -2.05 -12.36
C TRP A 241 15.01 -0.78 -12.51
N ASP A 242 14.06 -0.83 -13.45
CA ASP A 242 12.95 0.12 -13.49
C ASP A 242 11.77 -0.37 -12.63
N PHE A 243 10.77 0.50 -12.49
CA PHE A 243 9.61 0.21 -11.64
C PHE A 243 8.71 -0.91 -12.21
N GLU A 244 8.65 -1.07 -13.54
CA GLU A 244 7.82 -2.11 -14.16
C GLU A 244 8.43 -3.50 -13.96
N GLN A 245 9.75 -3.61 -14.16
CA GLN A 245 10.52 -4.81 -13.87
C GLN A 245 10.37 -5.21 -12.39
N PHE A 246 10.45 -4.24 -11.48
CA PHE A 246 10.25 -4.48 -10.05
C PHE A 246 8.87 -5.06 -9.74
N LEU A 247 7.80 -4.54 -10.35
CA LEU A 247 6.44 -5.05 -10.15
C LEU A 247 6.26 -6.46 -10.73
N ALA A 248 6.86 -6.74 -11.89
CA ALA A 248 6.70 -8.02 -12.58
C ALA A 248 7.23 -9.23 -11.79
N MET A 249 8.21 -9.03 -10.91
CA MET A 249 8.83 -10.10 -10.11
C MET A 249 7.91 -10.66 -9.00
N GLY A 250 6.81 -9.98 -8.66
CA GLY A 250 5.95 -10.42 -7.57
C GLY A 250 6.54 -10.16 -6.18
N ALA A 251 5.68 -10.09 -5.15
CA ALA A 251 6.10 -9.67 -3.81
C ALA A 251 7.07 -10.67 -3.15
N GLU A 252 6.77 -11.97 -3.21
CA GLU A 252 7.60 -13.00 -2.58
C GLU A 252 9.02 -13.06 -3.16
N GLN A 253 9.15 -12.98 -4.49
CA GLN A 253 10.46 -13.01 -5.14
C GLN A 253 11.30 -11.80 -4.74
N ARG A 254 10.69 -10.59 -4.67
CA ARG A 254 11.36 -9.37 -4.20
C ARG A 254 11.86 -9.51 -2.77
N THR A 255 11.03 -10.03 -1.86
CA THR A 255 11.42 -10.27 -0.47
C THR A 255 12.53 -11.31 -0.37
N ALA A 256 12.46 -12.39 -1.15
CA ALA A 256 13.49 -13.43 -1.18
C ALA A 256 14.84 -12.89 -1.66
N ILE A 257 14.87 -12.10 -2.73
CA ILE A 257 16.10 -11.49 -3.25
C ILE A 257 16.68 -10.51 -2.24
N ARG A 258 15.87 -9.61 -1.68
CA ARG A 258 16.32 -8.67 -0.64
C ARG A 258 16.92 -9.40 0.55
N ARG A 259 16.27 -10.48 1.02
CA ARG A 259 16.76 -11.28 2.13
C ARG A 259 18.09 -11.97 1.82
N ALA A 260 18.17 -12.67 0.69
CA ALA A 260 19.40 -13.37 0.29
C ALA A 260 20.59 -12.41 0.14
N LEU A 261 20.36 -11.24 -0.46
CA LEU A 261 21.39 -10.23 -0.64
C LEU A 261 21.89 -9.66 0.71
N ASN A 262 20.98 -9.36 1.65
CA ASN A 262 21.36 -8.90 2.99
C ASN A 262 22.08 -10.01 3.78
N ASP A 263 21.57 -11.24 3.78
CA ASP A 263 22.18 -12.39 4.48
C ASP A 263 23.62 -12.63 4.00
N ASP A 264 23.86 -12.56 2.69
CA ASP A 264 25.19 -12.78 2.12
C ASP A 264 26.15 -11.61 2.39
N ALA A 265 25.65 -10.37 2.39
CA ALA A 265 26.46 -9.21 2.75
C ALA A 265 26.81 -9.18 4.24
N ASP A 266 25.87 -9.50 5.12
CA ASP A 266 26.09 -9.53 6.57
C ASP A 266 27.12 -10.59 6.96
N LYS A 267 27.06 -11.79 6.34
CA LYS A 267 28.10 -12.82 6.51
C LYS A 267 29.48 -12.29 6.10
N LEU A 268 29.57 -11.63 4.94
CA LEU A 268 30.84 -11.11 4.43
C LEU A 268 31.40 -9.98 5.32
N LEU A 269 30.51 -9.12 5.84
CA LEU A 269 30.86 -8.07 6.80
C LEU A 269 31.32 -8.65 8.15
N ALA A 270 30.76 -9.77 8.59
CA ALA A 270 31.17 -10.45 9.82
C ALA A 270 32.51 -11.20 9.69
N GLU A 271 32.83 -11.71 8.50
CA GLU A 271 34.08 -12.42 8.20
C GLU A 271 35.28 -11.48 8.01
N GLY A 272 35.05 -10.20 7.73
CA GLY A 272 36.09 -9.23 7.35
C GLY A 272 36.44 -8.18 8.41
N ASP A 273 37.51 -7.42 8.17
CA ASP A 273 37.93 -6.33 9.06
C ASP A 273 37.01 -5.09 8.88
N PRO A 274 36.38 -4.57 9.95
CA PRO A 274 35.56 -3.35 9.89
C PRO A 274 36.28 -2.10 9.35
N ALA A 275 37.62 -2.08 9.39
CA ALA A 275 38.43 -1.01 8.84
C ALA A 275 38.63 -1.10 7.31
N ASP A 276 38.27 -2.22 6.66
CA ASP A 276 38.45 -2.41 5.22
C ASP A 276 37.59 -1.41 4.41
N PRO A 277 38.20 -0.54 3.59
CA PRO A 277 37.49 0.40 2.73
C PRO A 277 36.46 -0.24 1.80
N GLN A 278 36.71 -1.46 1.31
CA GLN A 278 35.80 -2.15 0.40
C GLN A 278 34.57 -2.70 1.14
N LEU A 279 34.71 -3.15 2.39
CA LEU A 279 33.58 -3.58 3.22
C LEU A 279 32.72 -2.39 3.64
N ARG A 280 33.35 -1.24 3.95
CA ARG A 280 32.62 0.02 4.16
C ARG A 280 31.88 0.49 2.90
N ARG A 281 32.45 0.26 1.72
CA ARG A 281 31.75 0.51 0.45
C ARG A 281 30.55 -0.43 0.31
N LEU A 282 30.74 -1.73 0.54
CA LEU A 282 29.67 -2.73 0.47
C LEU A 282 28.49 -2.35 1.36
N ARG A 283 28.76 -1.93 2.61
CA ARG A 283 27.70 -1.51 3.53
C ARG A 283 26.89 -0.32 3.01
N ARG A 284 27.56 0.71 2.48
CA ARG A 284 26.88 1.88 1.89
C ARG A 284 26.04 1.50 0.67
N GLU A 285 26.57 0.65 -0.21
CA GLU A 285 25.85 0.18 -1.40
C GLU A 285 24.63 -0.68 -1.02
N MET A 286 24.74 -1.47 0.04
CA MET A 286 23.63 -2.26 0.58
C MET A 286 22.54 -1.36 1.18
N ASP A 287 22.93 -0.33 1.95
CA ASP A 287 21.98 0.66 2.47
C ASP A 287 21.21 1.36 1.34
N GLU A 288 21.90 1.69 0.24
CA GLU A 288 21.28 2.31 -0.93
C GLU A 288 20.32 1.37 -1.66
N VAL A 289 20.69 0.10 -1.85
CA VAL A 289 19.80 -0.91 -2.43
C VAL A 289 18.56 -1.11 -1.56
N ASN A 290 18.73 -1.23 -0.24
CA ASN A 290 17.60 -1.35 0.68
C ASN A 290 16.65 -0.13 0.58
N ARG A 291 17.18 1.08 0.45
CA ARG A 291 16.36 2.28 0.20
C ARG A 291 15.60 2.20 -1.12
N LEU A 292 16.24 1.75 -2.21
CA LEU A 292 15.56 1.57 -3.50
C LEU A 292 14.41 0.56 -3.40
N PHE A 293 14.62 -0.56 -2.70
CA PHE A 293 13.54 -1.52 -2.42
C PHE A 293 12.39 -0.86 -1.65
N ASP A 294 12.69 -0.10 -0.60
CA ASP A 294 11.67 0.59 0.21
C ASP A 294 10.91 1.65 -0.60
N GLU A 295 11.60 2.41 -1.46
CA GLU A 295 11.00 3.40 -2.35
C GLU A 295 10.06 2.74 -3.38
N PHE A 296 10.51 1.67 -4.03
CA PHE A 296 9.68 0.94 -4.98
C PHE A 296 8.51 0.22 -4.30
N GLU A 297 8.69 -0.37 -3.13
CA GLU A 297 7.58 -0.94 -2.37
C GLU A 297 6.55 0.13 -1.98
N LYS A 298 7.00 1.28 -1.50
CA LYS A 298 6.12 2.39 -1.13
C LYS A 298 5.33 2.89 -2.34
N ARG A 299 5.98 3.04 -3.49
CA ARG A 299 5.32 3.43 -4.74
C ARG A 299 4.31 2.39 -5.22
N ALA A 300 4.64 1.11 -5.13
CA ALA A 300 3.74 0.01 -5.48
C ALA A 300 2.48 0.01 -4.60
N ARG A 301 2.62 0.18 -3.29
CA ARG A 301 1.48 0.27 -2.35
C ARG A 301 0.62 1.50 -2.64
N ALA A 302 1.24 2.66 -2.85
CA ALA A 302 0.51 3.89 -3.15
C ALA A 302 -0.30 3.80 -4.46
N GLU A 303 0.24 3.14 -5.50
CA GLU A 303 -0.48 2.94 -6.76
C GLU A 303 -1.66 1.98 -6.60
N GLU A 304 -1.50 0.90 -5.84
CA GLU A 304 -2.56 -0.06 -5.53
C GLU A 304 -3.68 0.59 -4.69
N GLU A 305 -3.31 1.29 -3.62
CA GLU A 305 -4.25 2.06 -2.78
C GLU A 305 -5.01 3.10 -3.61
N SER A 306 -4.33 3.80 -4.53
CA SER A 306 -4.97 4.78 -5.41
C SER A 306 -5.92 4.13 -6.42
N LYS A 307 -5.60 2.94 -6.95
CA LYS A 307 -6.49 2.17 -7.84
C LYS A 307 -7.72 1.67 -7.09
N GLN A 308 -7.53 1.13 -5.89
CA GLN A 308 -8.60 0.68 -5.01
C GLN A 308 -9.55 1.84 -4.65
N ALA A 309 -9.01 2.98 -4.21
CA ALA A 309 -9.80 4.16 -3.88
C ALA A 309 -10.58 4.71 -5.10
N SER A 310 -9.96 4.71 -6.28
CA SER A 310 -10.62 5.13 -7.53
C SER A 310 -11.77 4.19 -7.91
N ARG A 311 -11.61 2.88 -7.68
CA ARG A 311 -12.66 1.88 -7.91
C ARG A 311 -13.86 2.09 -6.99
N ILE A 312 -13.61 2.23 -5.69
CA ILE A 312 -14.66 2.50 -4.68
C ILE A 312 -15.41 3.78 -5.05
N PHE A 313 -14.70 4.86 -5.38
CA PHE A 313 -15.32 6.11 -5.81
C PHE A 313 -16.18 5.93 -7.07
N THR A 314 -15.72 5.16 -8.05
CA THR A 314 -16.47 4.92 -9.30
C THR A 314 -17.76 4.14 -9.03
N GLU A 315 -17.70 3.12 -8.17
CA GLU A 315 -18.87 2.33 -7.74
C GLU A 315 -19.89 3.22 -6.99
N GLN A 316 -19.41 4.10 -6.09
CA GLN A 316 -20.25 5.07 -5.38
C GLN A 316 -20.89 6.09 -6.34
N CYS A 317 -20.14 6.61 -7.32
CA CYS A 317 -20.66 7.49 -8.35
C CYS A 317 -21.81 6.84 -9.13
N ILE A 318 -21.65 5.58 -9.56
CA ILE A 318 -22.69 4.87 -10.31
C ILE A 318 -23.95 4.72 -9.46
N SER A 319 -23.81 4.26 -8.20
CA SER A 319 -24.94 4.09 -7.28
C SER A 319 -25.71 5.40 -7.01
N LEU A 320 -24.98 6.49 -6.74
CA LEU A 320 -25.59 7.80 -6.50
C LEU A 320 -26.24 8.37 -7.75
N LYS A 321 -25.62 8.18 -8.92
CA LYS A 321 -26.15 8.62 -10.20
C LYS A 321 -27.53 8.00 -10.45
N THR A 322 -27.66 6.69 -10.31
CA THR A 322 -28.93 5.99 -10.54
C THR A 322 -30.04 6.51 -9.62
N ARG A 323 -29.74 6.70 -8.33
CA ARG A 323 -30.72 7.25 -7.37
C ARG A 323 -31.14 8.68 -7.72
N LEU A 324 -30.20 9.56 -8.09
CA LEU A 324 -30.52 10.94 -8.48
C LEU A 324 -31.33 10.99 -9.79
N GLU A 325 -31.04 10.12 -10.76
CA GLU A 325 -31.82 10.01 -12.00
C GLU A 325 -33.24 9.45 -11.79
N GLU A 326 -33.44 8.61 -10.77
CA GLU A 326 -34.77 8.19 -10.31
C GLU A 326 -35.54 9.34 -9.66
N MET A 327 -34.90 10.06 -8.74
CA MET A 327 -35.49 11.25 -8.12
C MET A 327 -35.85 12.31 -9.17
N ALA A 328 -34.99 12.53 -10.17
CA ALA A 328 -35.25 13.46 -11.26
C ALA A 328 -36.54 13.11 -12.03
N ARG A 329 -36.71 11.83 -12.37
CA ARG A 329 -37.92 11.35 -13.06
C ARG A 329 -39.17 11.49 -12.19
N GLU A 330 -39.05 11.24 -10.89
CA GLU A 330 -40.16 11.43 -9.95
C GLU A 330 -40.55 12.91 -9.82
N LEU A 331 -39.57 13.82 -9.73
CA LEU A 331 -39.82 15.26 -9.66
C LEU A 331 -40.51 15.78 -10.92
N ASP A 332 -40.07 15.35 -12.09
CA ASP A 332 -40.73 15.69 -13.36
C ASP A 332 -42.20 15.25 -13.35
N HIS A 333 -42.50 14.07 -12.78
CA HIS A 333 -43.87 13.60 -12.65
C HIS A 333 -44.70 14.47 -11.69
N ILE A 334 -44.14 14.85 -10.54
CA ILE A 334 -44.79 15.75 -9.57
C ILE A 334 -45.08 17.11 -10.21
N ILE A 335 -44.08 17.72 -10.85
CA ILE A 335 -44.20 19.05 -11.49
C ILE A 335 -45.21 19.05 -12.64
N LEU A 336 -45.30 17.96 -13.41
CA LEU A 336 -46.23 17.83 -14.53
C LEU A 336 -47.64 17.38 -14.15
N SER A 337 -47.88 17.13 -12.86
CA SER A 337 -49.21 16.75 -12.38
C SER A 337 -50.21 17.91 -12.55
N PRO A 338 -51.50 17.64 -12.79
CA PRO A 338 -52.52 18.68 -12.93
C PRO A 338 -52.58 19.58 -11.69
N MET A 339 -52.85 20.87 -11.88
CA MET A 339 -52.98 21.78 -10.73
C MET A 339 -54.20 21.41 -9.87
N PRO A 340 -54.02 21.34 -8.53
CA PRO A 340 -55.12 21.24 -7.58
C PRO A 340 -56.18 22.32 -7.79
N ARG A 341 -57.43 22.00 -7.50
CA ARG A 341 -58.59 22.89 -7.73
C ARG A 341 -59.22 23.42 -6.45
N ASP A 342 -58.85 22.84 -5.33
CA ASP A 342 -59.39 23.02 -3.99
C ASP A 342 -58.25 22.87 -2.98
N LEU A 343 -58.44 23.42 -1.78
CA LEU A 343 -57.42 23.44 -0.74
C LEU A 343 -57.03 22.03 -0.25
N ASP A 344 -57.99 21.11 -0.15
CA ASP A 344 -57.73 19.72 0.30
C ASP A 344 -56.80 18.98 -0.67
N SER A 345 -57.08 19.06 -1.97
CA SER A 345 -56.24 18.48 -3.01
C SER A 345 -54.86 19.15 -3.07
N LEU A 346 -54.80 20.44 -2.78
CA LEU A 346 -53.53 21.18 -2.72
C LEU A 346 -52.67 20.70 -1.55
N GLU A 347 -53.25 20.58 -0.36
CA GLU A 347 -52.57 20.06 0.83
C GLU A 347 -51.94 18.69 0.56
N HIS A 348 -52.68 17.80 -0.12
CA HIS A 348 -52.15 16.50 -0.53
C HIS A 348 -50.93 16.62 -1.46
N THR A 349 -50.98 17.50 -2.47
CA THR A 349 -49.83 17.71 -3.38
C THR A 349 -48.63 18.35 -2.69
N VAL A 350 -48.85 19.26 -1.73
CA VAL A 350 -47.80 19.85 -0.91
C VAL A 350 -47.13 18.77 -0.06
N GLN A 351 -47.91 17.87 0.54
CA GLN A 351 -47.37 16.75 1.31
C GLN A 351 -46.49 15.82 0.46
N ILE A 352 -46.92 15.50 -0.77
CA ILE A 352 -46.11 14.71 -1.73
C ILE A 352 -44.77 15.39 -2.00
N LEU A 353 -44.77 16.72 -2.23
CA LEU A 353 -43.55 17.48 -2.50
C LEU A 353 -42.63 17.54 -1.27
N GLU A 354 -43.18 17.70 -0.06
CA GLU A 354 -42.39 17.71 1.16
C GLU A 354 -41.76 16.34 1.46
N ASP A 355 -42.48 15.25 1.20
CA ASP A 355 -41.94 13.89 1.29
C ASP A 355 -40.84 13.65 0.25
N TYR A 356 -41.01 14.16 -0.98
CA TYR A 356 -39.96 14.16 -2.00
C TYR A 356 -38.71 14.92 -1.54
N LYS A 357 -38.85 16.17 -1.06
CA LYS A 357 -37.74 16.99 -0.58
C LYS A 357 -36.99 16.34 0.58
N ARG A 358 -37.71 15.70 1.50
CA ARG A 358 -37.12 14.95 2.63
C ARG A 358 -36.24 13.80 2.13
N ARG A 359 -36.73 13.01 1.16
CA ARG A 359 -35.96 11.91 0.56
C ARG A 359 -34.73 12.43 -0.21
N LEU A 360 -34.88 13.51 -0.97
CA LEU A 360 -33.76 14.16 -1.69
C LEU A 360 -32.69 14.70 -0.72
N GLY A 361 -33.10 15.29 0.40
CA GLY A 361 -32.20 15.73 1.48
C GLY A 361 -31.47 14.56 2.14
N GLY A 362 -32.11 13.38 2.22
CA GLY A 362 -31.49 12.15 2.70
C GLY A 362 -30.29 11.66 1.88
N LEU A 363 -30.12 12.13 0.64
CA LEU A 363 -28.96 11.81 -0.22
C LEU A 363 -27.74 12.74 0.01
N GLU A 364 -27.90 13.84 0.76
CA GLU A 364 -26.82 14.78 1.05
C GLU A 364 -25.62 14.15 1.79
N PRO A 365 -25.81 13.27 2.81
CA PRO A 365 -24.70 12.60 3.48
C PRO A 365 -23.87 11.72 2.54
N ASP A 366 -24.52 11.02 1.63
CA ASP A 366 -23.85 10.16 0.64
C ASP A 366 -23.01 10.98 -0.34
N LEU A 367 -23.49 12.17 -0.74
CA LEU A 367 -22.72 13.11 -1.55
C LEU A 367 -21.51 13.66 -0.81
N LYS A 368 -21.64 13.97 0.49
CA LYS A 368 -20.50 14.36 1.34
C LYS A 368 -19.47 13.24 1.45
N HIS A 369 -19.93 12.00 1.66
CA HIS A 369 -19.06 10.83 1.70
C HIS A 369 -18.34 10.59 0.36
N LEU A 370 -19.03 10.79 -0.77
CA LEU A 370 -18.41 10.72 -2.10
C LEU A 370 -17.32 11.78 -2.28
N GLN A 371 -17.53 13.01 -1.78
CA GLN A 371 -16.51 14.07 -1.79
C GLN A 371 -15.29 13.72 -0.94
N GLU A 372 -15.49 13.12 0.23
CA GLU A 372 -14.40 12.64 1.10
C GLU A 372 -13.59 11.53 0.41
N THR A 373 -14.29 10.55 -0.16
CA THR A 373 -13.67 9.45 -0.92
C THR A 373 -12.88 9.98 -2.13
N PHE A 374 -13.36 11.03 -2.80
CA PHE A 374 -12.60 11.70 -3.85
C PHE A 374 -11.34 12.38 -3.31
N ARG A 375 -11.38 12.99 -2.11
CA ARG A 375 -10.22 13.66 -1.50
C ARG A 375 -9.10 12.67 -1.18
N THR A 376 -9.44 11.46 -0.73
CA THR A 376 -8.47 10.41 -0.38
C THR A 376 -7.75 9.80 -1.57
N ILE A 377 -8.25 9.98 -2.80
CA ILE A 377 -7.56 9.52 -4.01
C ILE A 377 -6.29 10.37 -4.21
N THR A 378 -5.14 9.69 -4.24
CA THR A 378 -3.82 10.30 -4.44
C THR A 378 -3.64 10.76 -5.89
N LEU A 379 -3.98 9.90 -6.87
CA LEU A 379 -3.88 10.18 -8.30
C LEU A 379 -5.25 10.55 -8.88
N LYS A 380 -5.66 11.81 -8.70
CA LYS A 380 -6.93 12.33 -9.22
C LYS A 380 -6.85 12.54 -10.73
N THR A 381 -7.87 12.09 -11.46
CA THR A 381 -8.00 12.35 -12.90
C THR A 381 -9.10 13.38 -13.19
N PRO A 382 -9.01 14.14 -14.29
CA PRO A 382 -10.06 15.07 -14.70
C PRO A 382 -11.43 14.39 -14.88
N ALA A 383 -11.44 13.13 -15.31
CA ALA A 383 -12.67 12.33 -15.48
C ALA A 383 -13.39 12.07 -14.15
N LEU A 384 -12.64 11.70 -13.10
CA LEU A 384 -13.20 11.48 -11.76
C LEU A 384 -13.78 12.77 -11.18
N LYS A 385 -13.08 13.90 -11.35
CA LYS A 385 -13.56 15.21 -10.91
C LYS A 385 -14.85 15.61 -11.64
N LYS A 386 -14.89 15.44 -12.95
CA LYS A 386 -16.09 15.71 -13.76
C LYS A 386 -17.29 14.85 -13.33
N SER A 387 -17.07 13.58 -12.98
CA SER A 387 -18.14 12.71 -12.46
C SER A 387 -18.73 13.23 -11.14
N LEU A 388 -17.88 13.68 -10.22
CA LEU A 388 -18.32 14.30 -8.97
C LEU A 388 -19.11 15.59 -9.21
N ASP A 389 -18.59 16.47 -10.07
CA ASP A 389 -19.22 17.77 -10.35
C ASP A 389 -20.60 17.59 -10.99
N ASN A 390 -20.74 16.68 -11.96
CA ASN A 390 -22.02 16.37 -12.58
C ASN A 390 -23.09 15.91 -11.57
N LEU A 391 -22.72 15.10 -10.57
CA LEU A 391 -23.66 14.63 -9.54
C LEU A 391 -24.05 15.74 -8.57
N MET A 392 -23.08 16.58 -8.19
CA MET A 392 -23.33 17.76 -7.35
C MET A 392 -24.26 18.75 -8.02
N ASP A 393 -24.06 19.00 -9.33
CA ASP A 393 -24.88 19.92 -10.10
C ASP A 393 -26.30 19.36 -10.30
N LEU A 394 -26.44 18.05 -10.58
CA LEU A 394 -27.76 17.41 -10.67
C LEU A 394 -28.53 17.52 -9.35
N TRP A 395 -27.90 17.24 -8.20
CA TRP A 395 -28.55 17.36 -6.90
C TRP A 395 -28.97 18.80 -6.59
N LYS A 396 -28.14 19.79 -6.92
CA LYS A 396 -28.50 21.22 -6.77
C LYS A 396 -29.66 21.61 -7.66
N GLU A 397 -29.66 21.16 -8.91
CA GLU A 397 -30.75 21.42 -9.86
C GLU A 397 -32.06 20.86 -9.33
N LEU A 398 -32.08 19.60 -8.86
CA LEU A 398 -33.29 18.98 -8.29
C LEU A 398 -33.82 19.72 -7.06
N ASN A 399 -32.94 20.18 -6.16
CA ASN A 399 -33.36 20.99 -5.02
C ASN A 399 -33.96 22.33 -5.46
N THR A 400 -33.35 22.96 -6.46
CA THR A 400 -33.83 24.24 -7.01
C THR A 400 -35.20 24.07 -7.67
N GLN A 401 -35.38 23.05 -8.51
CA GLN A 401 -36.65 22.77 -9.17
C GLN A 401 -37.76 22.40 -8.17
N ALA A 402 -37.46 21.58 -7.16
CA ALA A 402 -38.41 21.25 -6.10
C ALA A 402 -38.79 22.46 -5.23
N GLY A 403 -37.83 23.37 -4.97
CA GLY A 403 -38.07 24.65 -4.30
C GLY A 403 -39.02 25.55 -5.11
N LEU A 404 -38.70 25.76 -6.39
CA LEU A 404 -39.54 26.56 -7.31
C LEU A 404 -40.94 26.01 -7.45
N HIS A 405 -41.11 24.68 -7.52
CA HIS A 405 -42.44 24.08 -7.54
C HIS A 405 -43.20 24.30 -6.22
N GLY A 406 -42.51 24.24 -5.07
CA GLY A 406 -43.11 24.57 -3.78
C GLY A 406 -43.60 26.02 -3.70
N ASP A 407 -42.83 26.97 -4.23
CA ASP A 407 -43.24 28.37 -4.27
C ASP A 407 -44.44 28.59 -5.20
N ARG A 408 -44.52 27.86 -6.32
CA ARG A 408 -45.72 27.84 -7.19
C ARG A 408 -46.96 27.31 -6.43
N LEU A 409 -46.82 26.24 -5.64
CA LEU A 409 -47.92 25.70 -4.85
C LEU A 409 -48.40 26.69 -3.78
N LYS A 410 -47.50 27.45 -3.13
CA LYS A 410 -47.88 28.51 -2.18
C LYS A 410 -48.67 29.66 -2.84
N LEU A 411 -48.29 30.06 -4.06
CA LEU A 411 -49.05 31.07 -4.80
C LEU A 411 -50.41 30.53 -5.23
N LEU A 412 -50.49 29.24 -5.59
CA LEU A 412 -51.75 28.57 -5.85
C LEU A 412 -52.64 28.52 -4.60
N GLU A 413 -52.06 28.23 -3.43
CA GLU A 413 -52.74 28.27 -2.13
C GLU A 413 -53.37 29.64 -1.87
N GLY A 414 -52.59 30.71 -2.02
CA GLY A 414 -53.09 32.08 -1.86
C GLY A 414 -54.22 32.44 -2.83
N ALA A 415 -54.14 31.98 -4.08
CA ALA A 415 -55.20 32.20 -5.06
C ALA A 415 -56.47 31.38 -4.78
N LEU A 416 -56.34 30.10 -4.38
CA LEU A 416 -57.50 29.24 -4.07
C LEU A 416 -58.19 29.66 -2.77
N ALA A 417 -57.43 29.93 -1.70
CA ALA A 417 -57.99 30.45 -0.45
C ALA A 417 -58.68 31.80 -0.69
N GLY A 418 -58.03 32.69 -1.46
CA GLY A 418 -58.63 33.95 -1.87
C GLY A 418 -59.92 33.76 -2.68
N LEU A 419 -59.99 32.78 -3.58
CA LEU A 419 -61.21 32.48 -4.32
C LEU A 419 -62.35 32.00 -3.40
N GLU A 420 -62.07 31.11 -2.44
CA GLU A 420 -63.08 30.61 -1.50
C GLU A 420 -63.58 31.71 -0.54
N ASP A 421 -62.65 32.45 0.09
CA ASP A 421 -62.97 33.50 1.06
C ASP A 421 -63.72 34.67 0.39
N ASN A 422 -63.22 35.15 -0.76
CA ASN A 422 -63.84 36.27 -1.46
C ASN A 422 -65.20 35.88 -2.06
N GLU A 423 -65.38 34.65 -2.55
CA GLU A 423 -66.66 34.15 -3.06
C GLU A 423 -67.76 34.20 -1.99
N GLN A 424 -67.43 33.82 -0.75
CA GLN A 424 -68.35 33.88 0.37
C GLN A 424 -68.75 35.34 0.69
N VAL A 425 -67.77 36.24 0.82
CA VAL A 425 -68.03 37.66 1.13
C VAL A 425 -68.81 38.35 0.01
N ILE A 426 -68.47 38.09 -1.24
CA ILE A 426 -69.15 38.63 -2.43
C ILE A 426 -70.61 38.18 -2.45
N SER A 427 -70.87 36.89 -2.22
CA SER A 427 -72.23 36.36 -2.19
C SER A 427 -73.07 36.99 -1.06
N ASP A 428 -72.48 37.24 0.11
CA ASP A 428 -73.14 37.92 1.22
C ASP A 428 -73.43 39.40 0.89
N LEU A 429 -72.51 40.10 0.23
CA LEU A 429 -72.70 41.49 -0.21
C LEU A 429 -73.77 41.60 -1.32
N GLU A 430 -73.78 40.69 -2.28
CA GLU A 430 -74.83 40.59 -3.31
C GLU A 430 -76.19 40.38 -2.66
N SER A 431 -76.28 39.48 -1.67
CA SER A 431 -77.52 39.25 -0.92
C SER A 431 -77.97 40.51 -0.18
N LYS A 432 -77.06 41.21 0.52
CA LYS A 432 -77.37 42.45 1.24
C LYS A 432 -77.84 43.57 0.30
N LEU A 433 -77.18 43.76 -0.85
CA LEU A 433 -77.58 44.75 -1.86
C LEU A 433 -78.91 44.36 -2.51
N SER A 434 -79.15 43.08 -2.81
CA SER A 434 -80.43 42.66 -3.41
C SER A 434 -81.63 43.02 -2.53
N ARG A 435 -81.48 43.05 -1.20
CA ARG A 435 -82.56 43.39 -0.26
C ARG A 435 -82.89 44.89 -0.22
N GLN A 436 -82.13 45.75 -0.89
CA GLN A 436 -82.27 47.21 -0.88
C GLN A 436 -82.74 47.74 -2.25
N LEU A 437 -83.88 47.26 -2.76
CA LEU A 437 -84.41 47.66 -4.07
C LEU A 437 -85.20 48.97 -4.05
N GLU A 438 -85.86 49.31 -2.95
CA GLU A 438 -86.80 50.44 -2.90
C GLU A 438 -86.22 51.63 -2.14
N LEU A 439 -86.40 52.82 -2.73
CA LEU A 439 -85.98 54.08 -2.13
C LEU A 439 -87.11 54.61 -1.23
N PRO A 440 -86.91 54.75 0.09
CA PRO A 440 -87.96 55.22 0.99
C PRO A 440 -88.42 56.64 0.67
N SER A 441 -89.71 56.92 0.82
CA SER A 441 -90.30 58.25 0.66
C SER A 441 -90.25 59.12 1.93
N THR A 442 -89.67 58.60 3.02
CA THR A 442 -89.51 59.32 4.29
C THR A 442 -88.04 59.66 4.55
N GLN A 443 -87.81 60.81 5.19
CA GLN A 443 -86.46 61.29 5.50
C GLN A 443 -85.69 60.31 6.38
N GLU A 444 -86.34 59.77 7.41
CA GLU A 444 -85.77 58.77 8.32
C GLU A 444 -85.39 57.47 7.59
N GLY A 445 -86.24 57.03 6.66
CA GLY A 445 -85.97 55.85 5.84
C GLY A 445 -84.76 56.03 4.92
N LEU A 446 -84.61 57.21 4.30
CA LEU A 446 -83.44 57.53 3.47
C LEU A 446 -82.13 57.53 4.29
N TYR A 447 -82.13 58.08 5.50
CA TYR A 447 -80.96 58.04 6.40
C TYR A 447 -80.60 56.62 6.85
N GLU A 448 -81.60 55.77 7.12
CA GLU A 448 -81.37 54.37 7.48
C GLU A 448 -80.79 53.56 6.32
N VAL A 449 -81.26 53.78 5.08
CA VAL A 449 -80.66 53.17 3.89
C VAL A 449 -79.23 53.68 3.68
N TYR A 450 -78.99 54.98 3.82
CA TYR A 450 -77.64 55.56 3.74
C TYR A 450 -76.68 54.89 4.73
N LYS A 451 -77.08 54.77 6.01
CA LYS A 451 -76.29 54.12 7.06
C LYS A 451 -75.94 52.66 6.71
N ARG A 452 -76.90 51.91 6.15
CA ARG A 452 -76.66 50.51 5.72
C ARG A 452 -75.72 50.45 4.52
N LEU A 453 -75.84 51.35 3.54
CA LEU A 453 -74.92 51.44 2.40
C LEU A 453 -73.49 51.80 2.87
N THR A 454 -73.35 52.70 3.85
CA THR A 454 -72.04 53.01 4.47
C THR A 454 -71.42 51.78 5.14
N ALA A 455 -72.20 50.96 5.85
CA ALA A 455 -71.69 49.72 6.43
C ALA A 455 -71.22 48.70 5.35
N ILE A 456 -71.92 48.64 4.21
CA ILE A 456 -71.49 47.85 3.04
C ILE A 456 -70.20 48.44 2.45
N GLN A 457 -70.07 49.75 2.36
CA GLN A 457 -68.86 50.44 1.89
C GLN A 457 -67.64 50.18 2.77
N GLU A 458 -67.81 50.16 4.09
CA GLU A 458 -66.77 49.80 5.05
C GLU A 458 -66.32 48.35 4.85
N THR A 459 -67.27 47.43 4.67
CA THR A 459 -66.98 46.01 4.38
C THR A 459 -66.22 45.85 3.07
N ILE A 460 -66.58 46.61 2.03
CA ILE A 460 -65.88 46.60 0.75
C ILE A 460 -64.46 47.13 0.90
N SER A 461 -64.29 48.21 1.66
CA SER A 461 -63.00 48.83 1.92
C SER A 461 -62.07 47.90 2.71
N SER A 462 -62.61 47.11 3.65
CA SER A 462 -61.84 46.10 4.39
C SER A 462 -61.49 44.87 3.56
N GLN A 463 -62.31 44.49 2.58
CA GLN A 463 -62.10 43.29 1.77
C GLN A 463 -61.23 43.54 0.52
N GLN A 464 -61.10 44.79 0.05
CA GLN A 464 -60.28 45.13 -1.11
C GLN A 464 -58.84 44.57 -1.06
N PRO A 465 -58.11 44.63 0.08
CA PRO A 465 -56.76 44.05 0.16
C PRO A 465 -56.72 42.53 -0.08
N GLU A 466 -57.75 41.78 0.32
CA GLU A 466 -57.82 40.32 0.10
C GLU A 466 -58.16 39.98 -1.35
N MET A 467 -58.93 40.83 -2.04
CA MET A 467 -59.12 40.74 -3.51
C MET A 467 -57.80 41.00 -4.25
N ASP A 468 -57.06 42.03 -3.85
CA ASP A 468 -55.77 42.38 -4.45
C ASP A 468 -54.73 41.27 -4.22
N LYS A 469 -54.68 40.71 -3.00
CA LYS A 469 -53.79 39.58 -2.66
C LYS A 469 -54.08 38.31 -3.48
N MET A 470 -55.35 37.97 -3.70
CA MET A 470 -55.74 36.86 -4.58
C MET A 470 -55.27 37.10 -6.01
N ASN A 471 -55.50 38.32 -6.54
CA ASN A 471 -55.09 38.72 -7.89
C ASN A 471 -53.57 38.68 -8.05
N ASP A 472 -52.84 39.23 -7.08
CA ASP A 472 -51.38 39.21 -7.06
C ASP A 472 -50.84 37.78 -7.02
N SER A 473 -51.45 36.90 -6.21
CA SER A 473 -51.05 35.49 -6.13
C SER A 473 -51.24 34.76 -7.47
N ALA A 474 -52.37 34.98 -8.13
CA ALA A 474 -52.67 34.38 -9.43
C ALA A 474 -51.75 34.92 -10.56
N ASP A 475 -51.53 36.24 -10.61
CA ASP A 475 -50.65 36.87 -11.61
C ASP A 475 -49.19 36.48 -11.39
N GLN A 476 -48.70 36.50 -10.15
CA GLN A 476 -47.35 36.03 -9.82
C GLN A 476 -47.15 34.58 -10.20
N LEU A 477 -48.15 33.71 -9.98
CA LEU A 477 -48.09 32.31 -10.41
C LEU A 477 -47.96 32.20 -11.94
N GLY A 478 -48.67 33.05 -12.68
CA GLY A 478 -48.53 33.16 -14.13
C GLY A 478 -47.14 33.63 -14.58
N ARG A 479 -46.59 34.65 -13.91
CA ARG A 479 -45.26 35.22 -14.20
C ARG A 479 -44.11 34.26 -13.87
N MET A 480 -44.23 33.47 -12.80
CA MET A 480 -43.26 32.43 -12.43
C MET A 480 -43.18 31.31 -13.49
N GLY A 481 -44.18 31.23 -14.38
CA GLY A 481 -44.28 30.23 -15.42
C GLY A 481 -44.64 28.85 -14.87
N VAL A 482 -45.51 28.13 -15.59
CA VAL A 482 -45.86 26.74 -15.29
C VAL A 482 -45.52 25.85 -16.48
N PRO A 483 -45.31 24.54 -16.28
CA PRO A 483 -45.10 23.63 -17.39
C PRO A 483 -46.25 23.69 -18.41
N THR A 484 -45.92 23.50 -19.69
CA THR A 484 -46.90 23.61 -20.80
C THR A 484 -48.11 22.70 -20.63
N LYS A 485 -47.92 21.50 -20.04
CA LYS A 485 -49.01 20.55 -19.77
C LYS A 485 -50.06 21.09 -18.80
N VAL A 486 -49.67 22.00 -17.92
CA VAL A 486 -50.49 22.54 -16.83
C VAL A 486 -51.03 23.94 -17.17
N LEU A 487 -50.59 24.51 -18.31
CA LEU A 487 -51.02 25.83 -18.78
C LEU A 487 -52.55 25.95 -18.92
N GLY A 488 -53.24 24.86 -19.26
CA GLY A 488 -54.69 24.83 -19.33
C GLY A 488 -55.35 25.04 -17.96
N ASP A 489 -54.79 24.44 -16.90
CA ASP A 489 -55.30 24.62 -15.54
C ASP A 489 -55.02 26.03 -15.02
N LEU A 490 -53.85 26.61 -15.34
CA LEU A 490 -53.53 27.99 -15.01
C LEU A 490 -54.51 28.98 -15.68
N LYS A 491 -54.86 28.75 -16.95
CA LYS A 491 -55.87 29.57 -17.64
C LYS A 491 -57.22 29.49 -16.95
N ARG A 492 -57.63 28.29 -16.50
CA ARG A 492 -58.87 28.09 -15.74
C ARG A 492 -58.85 28.86 -14.42
N LEU A 493 -57.75 28.83 -13.67
CA LEU A 493 -57.59 29.61 -12.45
C LEU A 493 -57.80 31.10 -12.72
N HIS A 494 -57.13 31.65 -13.74
CA HIS A 494 -57.31 33.06 -14.14
C HIS A 494 -58.76 33.38 -14.54
N SER A 495 -59.43 32.49 -15.28
CA SER A 495 -60.85 32.69 -15.62
C SER A 495 -61.75 32.71 -14.38
N ASN A 496 -61.47 31.90 -13.37
CA ASN A 496 -62.22 31.91 -12.10
C ASN A 496 -62.00 33.23 -11.35
N VAL A 497 -60.75 33.69 -11.27
CA VAL A 497 -60.39 34.98 -10.65
C VAL A 497 -61.04 36.16 -11.39
N GLU A 498 -61.00 36.17 -12.72
CA GLU A 498 -61.62 37.20 -13.55
C GLU A 498 -63.15 37.24 -13.38
N ARG A 499 -63.80 36.07 -13.27
CA ARG A 499 -65.23 35.97 -12.96
C ARG A 499 -65.55 36.62 -11.61
N LEU A 500 -64.74 36.36 -10.60
CA LEU A 500 -64.94 36.92 -9.26
C LEU A 500 -64.70 38.44 -9.22
N ASN A 501 -63.64 38.91 -9.90
CA ASN A 501 -63.37 40.33 -10.09
C ASN A 501 -64.52 41.06 -10.80
N SER A 502 -65.14 40.42 -11.80
CA SER A 502 -66.30 40.99 -12.50
C SER A 502 -67.49 41.20 -11.56
N ARG A 503 -67.76 40.22 -10.68
CA ARG A 503 -68.80 40.34 -9.64
C ARG A 503 -68.46 41.42 -8.62
N TRP A 504 -67.21 41.45 -8.15
CA TRP A 504 -66.72 42.48 -7.23
C TRP A 504 -66.91 43.89 -7.79
N ASN A 505 -66.46 44.12 -9.03
CA ASN A 505 -66.60 45.42 -9.69
C ASN A 505 -68.06 45.83 -9.89
N ASN A 506 -68.95 44.88 -10.18
CA ASN A 506 -70.39 45.12 -10.27
C ASN A 506 -70.99 45.54 -8.92
N ILE A 507 -70.63 44.88 -7.83
CA ILE A 507 -71.05 45.26 -6.46
C ILE A 507 -70.57 46.68 -6.13
N CYS A 508 -69.29 46.97 -6.36
CA CYS A 508 -68.73 48.31 -6.14
C CYS A 508 -69.44 49.38 -6.97
N GLY A 509 -69.72 49.09 -8.24
CA GLY A 509 -70.48 49.97 -9.13
C GLY A 509 -71.90 50.23 -8.65
N GLN A 510 -72.64 49.17 -8.30
CA GLN A 510 -74.01 49.27 -7.77
C GLN A 510 -74.06 50.03 -6.45
N LEU A 511 -73.11 49.79 -5.54
CA LEU A 511 -73.01 50.53 -4.29
C LEU A 511 -72.80 52.03 -4.57
N ALA A 512 -71.84 52.36 -5.43
CA ALA A 512 -71.52 53.76 -5.76
C ALA A 512 -72.69 54.49 -6.44
N GLU A 513 -73.46 53.81 -7.27
CA GLU A 513 -74.69 54.36 -7.85
C GLU A 513 -75.75 54.60 -6.76
N ARG A 514 -76.05 53.59 -5.94
CA ARG A 514 -77.08 53.68 -4.89
C ARG A 514 -76.75 54.72 -3.82
N MET A 515 -75.49 54.83 -3.41
CA MET A 515 -75.04 55.88 -2.49
C MET A 515 -75.31 57.27 -3.06
N ARG A 516 -74.92 57.53 -4.32
CA ARG A 516 -75.20 58.82 -5.00
C ARG A 516 -76.70 59.11 -5.10
N SER A 517 -77.50 58.09 -5.43
CA SER A 517 -78.96 58.22 -5.52
C SER A 517 -79.58 58.57 -4.17
N VAL A 518 -79.18 57.91 -3.09
CA VAL A 518 -79.68 58.18 -1.72
C VAL A 518 -79.25 59.56 -1.24
N GLU A 519 -77.99 59.95 -1.45
CA GLU A 519 -77.49 61.30 -1.12
C GLU A 519 -78.29 62.39 -1.85
N THR A 520 -78.54 62.20 -3.15
CA THR A 520 -79.35 63.11 -3.97
C THR A 520 -80.78 63.19 -3.43
N ALA A 521 -81.39 62.04 -3.10
CA ALA A 521 -82.74 61.97 -2.57
C ALA A 521 -82.86 62.65 -1.19
N ILE A 522 -81.88 62.46 -0.30
CA ILE A 522 -81.80 63.16 0.99
C ILE A 522 -81.73 64.68 0.76
N GLY A 523 -80.92 65.13 -0.19
CA GLY A 523 -80.82 66.55 -0.56
C GLY A 523 -82.14 67.12 -1.09
N LEU A 524 -82.80 66.43 -2.01
CA LEU A 524 -84.10 66.83 -2.57
C LEU A 524 -85.20 66.84 -1.50
N MET A 525 -85.23 65.83 -0.62
CA MET A 525 -86.21 65.75 0.47
C MET A 525 -86.05 66.89 1.46
N LYS A 526 -84.80 67.26 1.80
CA LYS A 526 -84.50 68.42 2.63
C LYS A 526 -84.99 69.73 2.00
N ASN A 527 -84.79 69.89 0.69
CA ASN A 527 -85.28 71.05 -0.05
C ASN A 527 -86.81 71.10 -0.04
N LEU A 528 -87.49 69.98 -0.35
CA LEU A 528 -88.95 69.87 -0.32
C LEU A 528 -89.49 70.20 1.07
N GLN A 529 -88.91 69.64 2.13
CA GLN A 529 -89.33 69.90 3.50
C GLN A 529 -89.16 71.38 3.87
N THR A 530 -88.07 72.01 3.43
CA THR A 530 -87.86 73.46 3.60
C THR A 530 -88.93 74.26 2.86
N SER A 531 -89.26 73.88 1.61
CA SER A 531 -90.31 74.53 0.82
C SER A 531 -91.70 74.32 1.43
N ILE A 532 -92.02 73.13 1.93
CA ILE A 532 -93.29 72.85 2.62
C ILE A 532 -93.42 73.76 3.84
N VAL A 533 -92.39 73.90 4.67
CA VAL A 533 -92.43 74.80 5.83
C VAL A 533 -92.64 76.26 5.41
N VAL A 534 -92.04 76.70 4.29
CA VAL A 534 -92.27 78.05 3.74
C VAL A 534 -93.71 78.23 3.26
N GLU A 535 -94.27 77.24 2.56
CA GLU A 535 -95.66 77.29 2.09
C GLU A 535 -96.66 77.18 3.26
N GLU A 536 -96.41 76.31 4.24
CA GLU A 536 -97.21 76.20 5.47
C GLU A 536 -97.22 77.52 6.23
N THR A 537 -96.05 78.13 6.46
CA THR A 537 -95.97 79.45 7.12
C THR A 537 -96.62 80.55 6.28
N TRP A 538 -96.58 80.47 4.95
CA TRP A 538 -97.32 81.40 4.08
C TRP A 538 -98.84 81.18 4.19
N VAL A 539 -99.32 79.94 4.14
CA VAL A 539 -100.75 79.57 4.27
C VAL A 539 -101.26 79.99 5.64
N GLU A 540 -100.55 79.71 6.72
CA GLU A 540 -100.88 80.15 8.07
C GLU A 540 -101.06 81.67 8.09
N LYS A 541 -100.08 82.41 7.55
CA LYS A 541 -100.14 83.88 7.47
C LYS A 541 -101.30 84.41 6.63
N GLN A 542 -101.67 83.75 5.52
CA GLN A 542 -102.85 84.14 4.73
C GLN A 542 -104.16 83.74 5.42
N THR A 543 -104.19 82.62 6.12
CA THR A 543 -105.36 82.13 6.86
C THR A 543 -105.65 83.06 8.03
N GLU A 544 -104.63 83.53 8.74
CA GLU A 544 -104.76 84.58 9.77
C GLU A 544 -105.36 85.86 9.17
N LYS A 545 -104.87 86.31 8.00
CA LYS A 545 -105.46 87.47 7.30
C LYS A 545 -106.91 87.24 6.89
N LEU A 546 -107.25 86.03 6.44
CA LEU A 546 -108.60 85.67 6.03
C LEU A 546 -109.56 85.60 7.22
N GLN A 547 -109.11 85.10 8.37
CA GLN A 547 -109.85 85.13 9.63
C GLN A 547 -110.04 86.56 10.18
N ALA A 548 -109.12 87.48 9.87
CA ALA A 548 -109.24 88.89 10.22
C ALA A 548 -110.23 89.69 9.33
N LEU A 549 -110.76 89.10 8.25
CA LEU A 549 -111.80 89.73 7.43
C LEU A 549 -113.18 89.64 8.12
N PRO A 550 -114.01 90.68 8.06
CA PRO A 550 -115.35 90.67 8.64
C PRO A 550 -116.23 89.58 8.02
N THR A 551 -116.88 88.76 8.85
CA THR A 551 -117.83 87.72 8.43
C THR A 551 -119.01 88.32 7.63
N ALA A 552 -119.54 87.59 6.63
CA ALA A 552 -120.65 88.04 5.79
C ALA A 552 -121.92 88.49 6.57
N THR A 553 -122.05 88.09 7.84
CA THR A 553 -123.09 88.54 8.77
C THR A 553 -122.91 90.01 9.21
N SER A 554 -121.68 90.49 9.39
CA SER A 554 -121.42 91.89 9.78
C SER A 554 -121.52 92.87 8.62
N ALA A 555 -121.30 92.41 7.37
CA ALA A 555 -121.60 93.22 6.17
C ALA A 555 -123.11 93.49 6.03
N ARG A 556 -123.96 92.51 6.38
CA ARG A 556 -125.42 92.62 6.34
C ARG A 556 -125.99 93.49 7.47
N GLU A 557 -125.33 93.52 8.64
CA GLU A 557 -125.65 94.45 9.74
C GLU A 557 -125.22 95.90 9.42
N LEU A 558 -124.12 96.09 8.68
CA LEU A 558 -123.70 97.40 8.16
C LEU A 558 -124.68 97.95 7.12
N ASP A 559 -125.18 97.11 6.20
CA ASP A 559 -126.23 97.51 5.23
C ASP A 559 -127.56 97.88 5.92
N LEU A 560 -127.94 97.17 7.01
CA LEU A 560 -129.12 97.52 7.80
C LEU A 560 -128.98 98.86 8.52
N CYS A 561 -127.78 99.15 9.06
CA CYS A 561 -127.47 100.43 9.72
C CYS A 561 -127.48 101.62 8.73
N ILE A 562 -127.04 101.41 7.48
CA ILE A 562 -127.09 102.44 6.43
C ILE A 562 -128.55 102.72 6.01
N ALA A 563 -129.39 101.69 5.89
CA ALA A 563 -130.81 101.84 5.56
C ALA A 563 -131.62 102.56 6.66
N THR A 564 -131.31 102.34 7.94
CA THR A 564 -131.97 103.06 9.05
C THR A 564 -131.54 104.53 9.15
N THR A 565 -130.42 104.92 8.55
CA THR A 565 -129.93 106.30 8.58
C THR A 565 -130.52 107.15 7.44
N THR A 566 -130.99 106.53 6.36
CA THR A 566 -131.56 107.24 5.20
C THR A 566 -133.03 107.65 5.39
N TYR A 567 -133.80 106.96 6.24
CA TYR A 567 -135.21 107.32 6.53
C TYR A 567 -135.40 108.46 7.55
N ARG A 568 -134.32 108.98 8.14
CA ARG A 568 -134.37 110.02 9.17
C ARG A 568 -134.02 111.43 8.67
N ILE A 569 -133.90 111.60 7.36
CA ILE A 569 -133.49 112.86 6.70
C ILE A 569 -134.68 113.58 6.00
N ASP A 570 -135.89 113.00 5.99
CA ASP A 570 -137.07 113.63 5.35
C ASP A 570 -138.08 114.30 6.31
N GLU A 571 -137.74 114.45 7.60
CA GLU A 571 -138.41 115.42 8.49
C GLU A 571 -137.32 116.22 9.24
N TRP A 572 -137.25 117.52 8.92
CA TRP A 572 -136.34 118.61 9.36
C TRP A 572 -135.24 119.04 8.40
#